data_AF-A0A0P0SDC1-F1
#
_entry.id   AF-A0A0P0SDC1-F1
#
_cell.length_a   1.000
_cell.length_b   1.000
_cell.length_c   1.000
_cell.angle_alpha   90.00
_cell.angle_beta   90.00
_cell.angle_gamma   90.00
#
_symmetry.space_group_name_H-M   'P 1'
#
loop_
_entity.id
_entity.type
_entity.pdbx_description
1 polymer ?
#
loop_
_entity_poly.entity_id
_entity_poly.type
_entity_poly.pdbx_seq_one_letter_code
_entity_poly.pdbx_strand_id
1 'polypeptide(L)' 'MNDVVRGVHVRAFDHGWTVSTVSGHITLCHTLAELLDVVAAPEDRVMLRATALAAADRTAGAS' A
#
# COMPACT_ATOMS: atom_id res chain seq x y z
N MET A 1 5.87 10.23 -7.84
CA MET A 1 6.45 8.95 -8.33
C MET A 1 5.84 7.84 -7.49
N ASN A 2 5.25 6.81 -8.12
CA ASN A 2 4.60 5.69 -7.44
C ASN A 2 5.66 4.63 -7.08
N ASP A 3 5.76 4.24 -5.82
CA ASP A 3 6.63 3.14 -5.38
C ASP A 3 5.92 1.81 -5.66
N VAL A 4 6.55 0.98 -6.50
CA VAL A 4 5.96 -0.27 -7.02
C VAL A 4 6.67 -1.45 -6.38
N VAL A 5 5.95 -2.22 -5.56
CA VAL A 5 6.43 -3.52 -5.07
C VAL A 5 5.93 -4.58 -6.03
N ARG A 6 6.79 -5.10 -6.93
CA ARG A 6 6.44 -6.20 -7.87
C ARG A 6 5.09 -6.04 -8.61
N GLY A 7 4.73 -4.81 -8.97
CA GLY A 7 3.46 -4.52 -9.63
C GLY A 7 2.29 -4.22 -8.70
N VAL A 8 2.54 -4.03 -7.42
CA VAL A 8 1.58 -3.52 -6.43
C VAL A 8 1.84 -2.04 -6.22
N HIS A 9 0.81 -1.23 -6.50
CA HIS A 9 0.76 0.19 -6.23
C HIS A 9 -0.02 0.43 -4.96
N VAL A 10 0.59 1.14 -4.00
CA VAL A 10 -0.08 1.54 -2.76
C VAL A 10 -0.27 3.05 -2.75
N ARG A 11 -1.50 3.49 -2.45
CA ARG A 11 -1.82 4.91 -2.28
C ARG A 11 -2.55 5.11 -0.95
N ALA A 12 -1.96 5.88 -0.06
CA ALA A 12 -2.61 6.28 1.18
C ALA A 12 -3.56 7.47 0.95
N PHE A 13 -4.65 7.51 1.71
CA PHE A 13 -5.60 8.62 1.79
C PHE A 13 -6.06 8.80 3.25
N ASP A 14 -6.84 9.83 3.52
CA ASP A 14 -7.18 10.28 4.89
C ASP A 14 -7.72 9.17 5.81
N HIS A 15 -8.39 8.17 5.24
CA HIS A 15 -9.05 7.09 5.99
C HIS A 15 -8.58 5.68 5.59
N GLY A 16 -7.43 5.54 4.91
CA GLY A 16 -6.91 4.21 4.57
C GLY A 16 -5.93 4.17 3.41
N TRP A 17 -5.88 3.01 2.74
CA TRP A 17 -5.00 2.73 1.62
C TRP A 17 -5.74 2.04 0.49
N THR A 18 -5.37 2.37 -0.74
CA THR A 18 -5.74 1.59 -1.92
C THR A 18 -4.53 0.83 -2.42
N VAL A 19 -4.74 -0.46 -2.69
CA VAL A 19 -3.74 -1.39 -3.21
C VAL A 19 -4.19 -1.80 -4.60
N SER A 20 -3.43 -1.45 -5.63
CA SER A 20 -3.72 -1.83 -7.02
C SER A 20 -2.65 -2.78 -7.51
N THR A 21 -3.04 -3.95 -8.00
CA THR A 21 -2.11 -4.92 -8.59
C THR A 21 -2.01 -4.73 -10.11
N VAL A 22 -0.93 -5.21 -10.73
CA VAL A 22 -0.74 -5.22 -12.20
C VAL A 22 -1.85 -5.92 -12.96
N SER A 23 -2.58 -6.83 -12.31
CA SER A 23 -3.76 -7.49 -12.88
C SER A 23 -4.99 -6.59 -12.95
N GLY A 24 -4.90 -5.33 -12.48
CA GLY A 24 -6.00 -4.37 -12.43
C GLY A 24 -6.93 -4.53 -11.22
N HIS A 25 -6.61 -5.43 -10.30
CA HIS A 25 -7.40 -5.60 -9.07
C HIS A 25 -7.05 -4.47 -8.09
N ILE A 26 -8.06 -3.71 -7.69
CA ILE A 26 -7.95 -2.66 -6.68
C ILE A 26 -8.65 -3.13 -5.40
N THR A 27 -7.90 -3.17 -4.30
CA THR A 27 -8.42 -3.47 -2.96
C THR A 27 -8.33 -2.24 -2.10
N LEU A 28 -9.41 -1.94 -1.39
CA LEU A 28 -9.46 -0.89 -0.38
C LEU A 28 -9.15 -1.51 0.99
N CYS A 29 -8.14 -0.97 1.68
CA CYS A 29 -7.71 -1.41 2.99
C CYS A 29 -7.85 -0.24 3.96
N HIS A 30 -8.49 -0.43 5.10
CA HIS A 30 -8.62 0.61 6.12
C HIS A 30 -7.52 0.49 7.19
N THR A 31 -6.88 -0.67 7.25
CA THR A 31 -5.78 -0.94 8.17
C THR A 31 -4.53 -1.42 7.44
N LEU A 32 -3.37 -1.17 8.06
CA LEU A 32 -2.09 -1.69 7.58
C LEU A 32 -2.07 -3.23 7.57
N ALA A 33 -2.78 -3.88 8.50
CA ALA A 33 -2.86 -5.33 8.58
C ALA A 33 -3.59 -5.92 7.36
N GLU A 34 -4.74 -5.35 6.98
CA GLU A 34 -5.47 -5.75 5.77
C GLU A 34 -4.59 -5.58 4.51
N LEU A 35 -3.87 -4.47 4.42
CA LEU A 35 -2.97 -4.21 3.29
C LEU A 35 -1.85 -5.25 3.19
N LEU A 36 -1.29 -5.69 4.31
CA LEU A 36 -0.25 -6.72 4.34
C LEU A 36 -0.79 -8.12 4.07
N ASP A 37 -2.07 -8.36 4.32
CA ASP A 37 -2.75 -9.62 4.03
C ASP A 37 -3.05 -9.78 2.53
N VAL A 38 -3.33 -8.68 1.82
CA VAL A 38 -3.51 -8.65 0.36
C VAL A 38 -2.30 -9.26 -0.37
N VAL A 39 -1.11 -9.15 0.21
CA VAL A 39 0.10 -9.77 -0.35
C VAL A 39 0.36 -11.11 0.36
N ALA A 40 0.16 -12.19 -0.41
CA ALA A 40 0.33 -13.56 0.08
C ALA A 40 1.80 -13.90 0.41
N ALA A 41 2.77 -13.25 -0.23
CA ALA A 41 4.18 -13.56 -0.07
C ALA A 41 4.78 -12.83 1.15
N PRO A 42 5.28 -13.55 2.18
CA PRO A 42 5.82 -12.92 3.39
C PRO A 42 7.10 -12.11 3.14
N GLU A 43 7.88 -12.45 2.11
CA GLU A 43 9.07 -11.70 1.68
C GLU A 43 8.73 -10.26 1.22
N ASP A 44 7.58 -10.08 0.56
CA ASP A 44 7.16 -8.79 0.01
C ASP A 44 6.46 -7.92 1.06
N ARG A 45 5.98 -8.51 2.18
CA ARG A 45 5.30 -7.78 3.26
C ARG A 45 6.18 -6.72 3.91
N VAL A 46 7.48 -6.98 4.06
CA VAL A 46 8.42 -6.01 4.68
C VAL A 46 8.56 -4.77 3.80
N MET A 47 8.77 -4.97 2.49
CA MET A 47 8.89 -3.87 1.54
C MET A 47 7.56 -3.13 1.40
N LEU A 48 6.44 -3.85 1.30
CA LEU A 48 5.10 -3.28 1.22
C LEU A 48 4.77 -2.45 2.46
N ARG A 49 5.13 -2.91 3.66
CA ARG A 49 4.96 -2.15 4.91
C ARG A 49 5.70 -0.82 4.84
N ALA A 50 6.97 -0.84 4.41
CA ALA A 50 7.77 0.38 4.27
C ALA A 50 7.14 1.34 3.26
N THR A 51 6.69 0.83 2.10
CA THR A 51 6.00 1.63 1.08
C THR A 51 4.68 2.22 1.59
N ALA A 52 3.85 1.44 2.28
CA ALA A 52 2.58 1.90 2.82
C ALA A 52 2.76 2.99 3.89
N LEU A 53 3.78 2.84 4.75
CA LEU A 53 4.14 3.86 5.74
C LEU A 53 4.66 5.14 5.08
N ALA A 54 5.54 5.02 4.08
CA ALA A 54 6.04 6.17 3.32
C ALA A 54 4.92 6.90 2.56
N ALA A 55 3.95 6.16 2.03
CA ALA A 55 2.78 6.74 1.39
C ALA A 55 1.90 7.50 2.40
N ALA A 56 1.68 6.94 3.59
CA ALA A 56 0.89 7.57 4.65
C ALA A 56 1.56 8.84 5.20
N ASP A 57 2.88 8.81 5.41
CA ASP A 57 3.66 9.96 5.87
C ASP A 57 3.55 11.15 4.89
N ARG A 58 3.61 10.89 3.58
CA ARG A 58 3.38 11.93 2.58
C ARG A 58 1.97 12.50 2.59
N THR A 59 0.94 11.68 2.86
CA THR A 59 -0.43 12.17 2.99
C THR A 59 -0.59 13.06 4.21
N ALA A 60 0.03 12.68 5.34
CA ALA A 60 0.03 13.49 6.56
C ALA A 60 0.80 14.83 6.38
N GLY A 61 1.90 14.83 5.64
CA GLY A 61 2.67 16.05 5.35
C GLY A 61 2.09 16.94 4.25
N ALA A 62 1.07 16.49 3.52
CA ALA A 62 0.37 17.26 2.49
C ALA A 62 -0.86 18.01 3.02
N SER A 63 -1.11 17.96 4.34
CA SER A 63 -2.21 18.64 5.04
C SER A 63 -1.79 20.01 5.60
#